data_AF-A0A3M7PC14-F1
#
_entry.id   AF-A0A3M7PC14-F1
#
_cell.length_a   1.000
_cell.length_b   1.000
_cell.length_c   1.000
_cell.angle_alpha   90.00
_cell.angle_beta   90.00
_cell.angle_gamma   90.00
#
_symmetry.space_group_name_H-M   'P 1'
#
loop_
_entity.id
_entity.type
_entity.pdbx_description
1 polymer ?
#
loop_
_entity_poly.entity_id
_entity_poly.type
_entity_poly.pdbx_seq_one_letter_code
_entity_poly.pdbx_strand_id
1 'polypeptide(L)'
;MNSSSEAIHYGVPIIGIPIKADQPLVAHRICEELKFGVRLDPFEINSTNLQNAISKILNDDSYSTNIKEMSKISKNSHGSSKAAELIFNFMNSN
;
A
#
# COMPACT_ATOMS: atom_id res chain seq x y z
N MET A 1 -0.22 4.78 8.99
CA MET A 1 -0.31 3.88 7.80
C MET A 1 -1.69 3.79 7.12
N ASN A 2 -2.73 4.51 7.57
CA ASN A 2 -4.10 4.34 7.07
C ASN A 2 -4.25 4.48 5.55
N SER A 3 -3.70 5.54 4.95
CA SER A 3 -3.85 5.78 3.50
C SER A 3 -3.22 4.68 2.63
N SER A 4 -2.09 4.11 3.07
CA SER A 4 -1.48 2.97 2.38
C SER A 4 -2.39 1.74 2.44
N SER A 5 -2.98 1.46 3.61
CA SER A 5 -3.92 0.36 3.78
C SER A 5 -5.20 0.57 2.96
N GLU A 6 -5.72 1.78 2.88
CA GLU A 6 -6.89 2.12 2.06
C GLU A 6 -6.61 1.95 0.57
N ALA A 7 -5.48 2.45 0.06
CA ALA A 7 -5.14 2.28 -1.35
C ALA A 7 -4.94 0.80 -1.71
N ILE A 8 -4.32 0.01 -0.83
CA ILE A 8 -4.21 -1.44 -0.99
C ILE A 8 -5.62 -2.09 -1.00
N HIS A 9 -6.47 -1.72 -0.04
CA HIS A 9 -7.83 -2.26 0.05
C HIS A 9 -8.64 -1.99 -1.22
N TYR A 10 -8.53 -0.80 -1.81
CA TYR A 10 -9.24 -0.44 -3.05
C TYR A 10 -8.48 -0.78 -4.34
N GLY A 11 -7.22 -1.24 -4.25
CA GLY A 11 -6.41 -1.61 -5.41
C GLY A 11 -6.01 -0.40 -6.27
N VAL A 12 -5.66 0.72 -5.62
CA VAL A 12 -5.27 1.98 -6.27
C VAL A 12 -3.75 2.20 -6.12
N PRO A 13 -2.97 2.21 -7.22
CA PRO A 13 -1.54 2.46 -7.17
C PRO A 13 -1.17 3.79 -6.50
N ILE A 14 -0.01 3.84 -5.85
CA ILE A 14 0.41 4.96 -5.00
C ILE A 14 1.63 5.67 -5.59
N ILE A 15 1.66 7.01 -5.54
CA ILE A 15 2.92 7.77 -5.59
C ILE A 15 3.31 8.12 -4.16
N GLY A 16 4.30 7.42 -3.62
CA GLY A 16 4.72 7.54 -2.23
C GLY A 16 5.76 8.65 -2.05
N ILE A 17 5.43 9.67 -1.26
CA ILE A 17 6.34 10.75 -0.89
C ILE A 17 6.56 10.68 0.64
N PRO A 18 7.59 9.96 1.11
CA PRO A 18 7.79 9.72 2.52
C PRO A 18 8.47 10.91 3.20
N ILE A 19 7.73 11.66 4.01
CA ILE A 19 8.23 12.88 4.66
C ILE A 19 8.93 12.56 5.98
N LYS A 20 8.30 11.77 6.87
CA LYS A 20 8.78 11.53 8.25
C LYS A 20 8.36 10.17 8.81
N ALA A 21 8.97 9.82 9.94
CA ALA A 21 8.61 8.70 10.82
C ALA A 21 8.68 7.33 10.12
N ASP A 22 7.55 6.62 10.04
CA ASP A 22 7.42 5.28 9.46
C ASP A 22 7.30 5.31 7.93
N GLN A 23 6.98 6.47 7.34
CA GLN A 23 6.71 6.60 5.92
C GLN A 23 7.86 6.12 5.01
N PRO A 24 9.16 6.36 5.29
CA PRO A 24 10.24 5.84 4.45
C PRO A 24 10.27 4.32 4.34
N LEU A 25 10.06 3.61 5.46
CA LEU A 25 10.01 2.16 5.50
C LEU A 25 8.77 1.63 4.78
N VAL A 26 7.62 2.25 5.03
CA VAL A 26 6.35 1.88 4.38
C VAL A 26 6.44 2.11 2.87
N ALA A 27 6.98 3.25 2.44
CA ALA A 27 7.15 3.57 1.03
C ALA A 27 8.12 2.62 0.33
N HIS A 28 9.22 2.24 0.98
CA HIS A 28 10.14 1.22 0.47
C HIS A 28 9.41 -0.12 0.26
N ARG A 29 8.69 -0.62 1.27
CA ARG A 29 7.94 -1.87 1.18
C ARG A 29 6.91 -1.85 0.05
N ILE A 30 6.06 -0.83 -0.01
CA ILE A 30 4.94 -0.81 -0.95
C ILE A 30 5.39 -0.44 -2.38
N CYS A 31 6.33 0.48 -2.57
CA CYS A 31 6.71 0.95 -3.90
C CYS A 31 7.82 0.11 -4.53
N GLU A 32 8.83 -0.30 -3.76
CA GLU A 32 10.02 -0.94 -4.30
C GLU A 32 9.91 -2.47 -4.23
N GLU A 33 9.55 -3.03 -3.07
CA GLU A 33 9.50 -4.48 -2.90
C GLU A 33 8.21 -5.10 -3.47
N LEU A 34 7.06 -4.48 -3.21
CA LEU A 34 5.75 -4.99 -3.65
C LEU A 34 5.30 -4.43 -5.00
N LYS A 35 5.97 -3.36 -5.49
CA LYS A 35 5.60 -2.64 -6.72
C LYS A 35 4.12 -2.24 -6.79
N PHE A 36 3.60 -1.68 -5.72
CA PHE A 36 2.25 -1.08 -5.69
C PHE A 36 2.25 0.40 -6.10
N GLY A 37 3.42 0.95 -6.42
CA GLY A 37 3.57 2.37 -6.66
C GLY A 37 4.99 2.81 -6.97
N VAL A 38 5.17 4.12 -7.08
CA VAL A 38 6.46 4.76 -7.30
C VAL A 38 6.80 5.62 -6.08
N ARG A 39 8.01 5.48 -5.54
CA ARG A 39 8.51 6.36 -4.48
C ARG A 39 9.22 7.56 -5.10
N LEU A 40 8.92 8.76 -4.60
CA LEU A 40 9.64 9.98 -4.92
C LEU A 40 10.44 10.45 -3.69
N ASP A 41 11.66 10.94 -3.92
CA ASP A 41 12.44 11.59 -2.87
C ASP A 41 11.78 12.93 -2.51
N PRO A 42 11.45 13.18 -1.23
CA PRO A 42 10.83 14.43 -0.79
C PRO A 42 11.68 15.68 -1.07
N PHE A 43 12.99 15.56 -1.21
CA PHE A 43 13.90 16.66 -1.53
C PHE A 43 14.07 16.91 -3.03
N GLU A 44 13.61 15.99 -3.88
CA GLU A 44 13.72 16.09 -5.34
C GLU A 44 12.35 16.26 -6.03
N ILE A 45 11.29 16.58 -5.28
CA ILE A 45 9.96 16.76 -5.87
C ILE A 45 9.92 18.02 -6.73
N ASN A 46 9.55 17.83 -7.98
CA ASN A 46 9.21 18.89 -8.92
C ASN A 46 8.16 18.39 -9.92
N SER A 47 7.65 19.29 -10.76
CA SER A 47 6.61 18.98 -11.75
C SER A 47 7.02 17.87 -12.72
N THR A 48 8.28 17.88 -13.17
CA THR A 48 8.82 16.87 -14.10
C THR A 48 8.87 15.49 -13.44
N ASN A 49 9.40 15.38 -12.22
CA ASN A 49 9.50 14.12 -11.50
C ASN A 49 8.12 13.54 -11.16
N LEU A 50 7.15 14.41 -10.82
CA LEU A 50 5.77 13.97 -10.60
C LEU A 50 5.11 13.49 -11.90
N GLN A 51 5.25 14.21 -13.02
CA GLN A 51 4.73 13.78 -14.32
C GLN A 51 5.34 12.44 -14.77
N ASN A 52 6.64 12.25 -14.54
CA ASN A 52 7.32 11.00 -14.86
C ASN A 52 6.79 9.84 -14.02
N ALA A 53 6.58 10.05 -12.71
CA ALA A 53 5.99 9.03 -11.84
C ALA A 53 4.56 8.66 -12.26
N ILE A 54 3.72 9.65 -12.59
CA ILE A 54 2.36 9.42 -13.10
C ILE A 54 2.42 8.62 -14.41
N SER A 55 3.25 9.06 -15.36
CA SER A 55 3.42 8.39 -16.64
C SER A 55 3.88 6.95 -16.47
N LYS A 56 4.79 6.70 -15.52
CA LYS A 56 5.26 5.34 -15.22
C LYS A 56 4.14 4.45 -14.70
N ILE A 57 3.33 4.94 -13.75
CA ILE A 57 2.19 4.17 -13.20
C ILE A 57 1.12 3.91 -14.27
N LEU A 58 0.87 4.86 -15.17
CA LEU A 58 -0.15 4.72 -16.21
C LEU A 58 0.27 3.80 -17.36
N ASN A 59 1.57 3.67 -17.64
CA ASN A 59 2.08 2.89 -18.77
C ASN A 59 2.67 1.52 -18.37
N ASP A 60 2.82 1.23 -17.08
CA ASP A 60 3.27 -0.07 -16.57
C ASP A 60 2.16 -0.73 -15.75
N ASP A 61 1.47 -1.66 -16.38
CA ASP A 61 0.34 -2.38 -15.78
C ASP A 61 0.72 -3.22 -14.55
N SER A 62 2.02 -3.47 -14.32
CA SER A 62 2.45 -4.24 -13.15
C SER A 62 2.05 -3.56 -11.84
N TYR A 63 2.05 -2.22 -11.79
CA TYR A 63 1.62 -1.48 -10.60
C TYR A 63 0.15 -1.72 -10.28
N SER A 64 -0.73 -1.65 -11.29
CA SER A 64 -2.17 -1.88 -11.13
C SER A 64 -2.46 -3.36 -10.84
N THR A 65 -1.79 -4.26 -11.54
CA THR A 65 -1.98 -5.71 -11.40
C THR A 65 -1.62 -6.16 -10.00
N ASN A 66 -0.42 -5.82 -9.53
CA ASN A 66 0.07 -6.25 -8.22
C ASN A 66 -0.80 -5.73 -7.07
N ILE A 67 -1.19 -4.45 -7.11
CA ILE A 67 -2.02 -3.90 -6.03
C ILE A 67 -3.46 -4.43 -6.07
N LYS A 68 -4.01 -4.74 -7.25
CA LYS A 68 -5.33 -5.40 -7.38
C LYS A 68 -5.32 -6.82 -6.83
N GLU A 69 -4.22 -7.57 -7.00
CA GLU A 69 -4.07 -8.88 -6.37
C GLU A 69 -4.06 -8.77 -4.86
N MET A 70 -3.29 -7.82 -4.31
CA MET A 70 -3.28 -7.58 -2.87
C MET A 70 -4.63 -7.06 -2.35
N SER A 71 -5.37 -6.28 -3.14
CA SER A 71 -6.74 -5.85 -2.81
C SER A 71 -7.68 -7.03 -2.59
N LYS A 72 -7.59 -8.08 -3.43
CA LYS A 72 -8.38 -9.30 -3.25
C LYS A 72 -8.04 -9.99 -1.93
N ILE A 73 -6.75 -10.10 -1.60
CA ILE A 73 -6.29 -10.68 -0.33
C ILE A 73 -6.78 -9.85 0.86
N SER A 74 -6.65 -8.52 0.77
CA SER A 74 -7.08 -7.58 1.81
C SER A 74 -8.59 -7.62 2.07
N LYS A 75 -9.41 -7.81 1.05
CA LYS A 75 -10.87 -7.94 1.19
C LYS A 75 -11.27 -9.30 1.78
N ASN A 76 -10.51 -10.34 1.49
CA ASN A 76 -10.81 -11.71 1.92
C ASN A 76 -10.28 -12.05 3.32
N SER A 77 -9.53 -11.16 3.99
CA SER A 77 -8.94 -11.43 5.30
C SER A 77 -9.91 -11.27 6.47
N HIS A 78 -11.20 -11.02 6.23
CA HIS A 78 -12.30 -10.95 7.22
C HIS A 78 -12.15 -9.86 8.31
N GLY A 79 -11.01 -9.16 8.36
CA GLY A 79 -10.78 -7.97 9.15
C GLY A 79 -11.03 -8.15 10.65
N SER A 80 -11.67 -7.17 11.26
CA SER A 80 -11.95 -7.12 12.70
C SER A 80 -12.81 -8.29 13.19
N SER A 81 -13.70 -8.82 12.35
CA SER A 81 -14.57 -9.94 12.74
C SER A 81 -13.77 -11.20 13.06
N LYS A 82 -12.79 -11.56 12.21
CA LYS A 82 -11.92 -12.71 12.45
C LYS A 82 -10.98 -12.48 13.63
N ALA A 83 -10.49 -11.26 13.79
CA ALA A 83 -9.66 -10.91 14.94
C ALA A 83 -10.44 -11.10 16.27
N ALA A 84 -11.68 -10.62 16.34
CA ALA A 84 -12.53 -10.78 17.52
C ALA A 84 -12.82 -12.26 17.82
N GLU A 85 -13.16 -13.06 16.81
CA GLU A 85 -13.37 -14.50 16.95
C GLU A 85 -12.14 -15.20 17.57
N LEU A 86 -10.94 -14.91 17.07
CA LEU A 86 -9.69 -15.50 17.58
C LEU A 86 -9.39 -15.08 19.03
N ILE A 87 -9.64 -13.82 19.37
CA ILE A 87 -9.46 -13.32 20.74
C ILE A 87 -10.44 -14.02 21.69
N PHE A 88 -11.72 -14.11 21.33
CA PHE A 88 -12.72 -14.78 22.17
C PHE A 88 -12.43 -16.27 22.34
N ASN A 89 -12.04 -16.96 21.27
CA ASN A 89 -11.65 -18.37 21.35
C ASN A 89 -10.47 -18.56 22.30
N PHE A 90 -9.45 -17.71 22.22
CA PHE A 90 -8.30 -17.76 23.13
C PHE A 90 -8.70 -17.51 24.59
N MET A 91 -9.58 -16.52 24.84
CA MET A 91 -10.05 -16.21 26.20
C MET A 91 -10.88 -17.34 26.82
N ASN A 92 -11.69 -18.04 26.02
CA ASN A 92 -12.57 -19.12 26.48
C ASN A 92 -11.91 -20.51 26.48
N SER A 93 -10.64 -20.61 26.08
CA SER A 93 -9.87 -21.87 26.08
C SER A 93 -9.13 -22.12 27.41
N ASN A 94 -9.37 -21.30 28.43
CA ASN A 94 -8.95 -21.49 29.83
C ASN A 94 -10.17 -21.73 30.72
#